data_AF-A0A661XMQ0-F1
#
_entry.id   AF-A0A661XMQ0-F1
#
_cell.length_a   1.000
_cell.length_b   1.000
_cell.length_c   1.000
_cell.angle_alpha   90.00
_cell.angle_beta   90.00
_cell.angle_gamma   90.00
#
_symmetry.space_group_name_H-M   'P 1'
#
loop_
_entity.id
_entity.type
_entity.pdbx_description
1 polymer ?
#
loop_
_entity_poly.entity_id
_entity_poly.type
_entity_poly.pdbx_seq_one_letter_code
_entity_poly.pdbx_strand_id
1 'polypeptide(L)'
;GDGIVQTQYVASIDATGREDMFYGYDADDIETPAQDRQHLVDLCLLFEMHGVAVLATDYCSTPENMDNSYLLNNEKGFISFAADERELNKTAADVSSCVI
;
A
#
# COMPACT_ATOMS: atom_id res chain seq x y z
N GLY A 1 9.30 -13.27 3.61
CA GLY A 1 9.15 -14.26 4.69
C GLY A 1 9.40 -15.66 4.14
N ASP A 2 9.60 -16.66 5.00
CA ASP A 2 9.90 -18.06 4.63
C ASP A 2 8.71 -19.03 4.86
N GLY A 3 7.53 -18.49 5.16
CA GLY A 3 6.31 -19.25 5.39
C GLY A 3 5.67 -19.81 4.11
N ILE A 4 4.83 -20.84 4.27
CA ILE A 4 4.05 -21.46 3.18
C ILE A 4 2.74 -20.68 2.98
N VAL A 5 2.49 -20.25 1.75
CA VAL A 5 1.25 -19.57 1.35
C VAL A 5 0.04 -20.46 1.63
N GLN A 6 -0.93 -19.94 2.38
CA GLN A 6 -2.21 -20.61 2.63
C GLN A 6 -3.17 -20.36 1.47
N THR A 7 -3.03 -21.14 0.39
CA THR A 7 -3.74 -20.91 -0.88
C THR A 7 -5.26 -20.95 -0.77
N GLN A 8 -5.83 -21.71 0.17
CA GLN A 8 -7.27 -21.70 0.43
C GLN A 8 -7.76 -20.35 0.96
N TYR A 9 -6.97 -19.69 1.81
CA TYR A 9 -7.30 -18.36 2.31
C TYR A 9 -7.19 -17.33 1.19
N VAL A 10 -6.08 -17.35 0.44
CA VAL A 10 -5.85 -16.43 -0.68
C VAL A 10 -6.95 -16.56 -1.73
N ALA A 11 -7.39 -17.77 -2.05
CA ALA A 11 -8.48 -18.00 -3.01
C ALA A 11 -9.89 -17.61 -2.48
N SER A 12 -10.03 -17.29 -1.19
CA SER A 12 -11.31 -16.95 -0.56
C SER A 12 -11.57 -15.45 -0.44
N ILE A 13 -10.61 -14.62 -0.85
CA ILE A 13 -10.68 -13.16 -0.75
C ILE A 13 -10.53 -12.52 -2.13
N ASP A 14 -11.22 -11.40 -2.35
CA ASP A 14 -11.14 -10.64 -3.60
C ASP A 14 -9.99 -9.62 -3.57
N ALA A 15 -9.68 -9.08 -2.39
CA ALA A 15 -8.63 -8.10 -2.18
C ALA A 15 -8.11 -8.15 -0.73
N THR A 16 -6.96 -7.51 -0.49
CA THR A 16 -6.39 -7.30 0.84
C THR A 16 -6.00 -5.83 1.03
N GLY A 17 -6.19 -5.32 2.24
CA GLY A 17 -5.75 -3.97 2.61
C GLY A 17 -4.37 -4.01 3.25
N ARG A 18 -3.50 -3.07 2.88
CA ARG A 18 -2.21 -2.88 3.55
C ARG A 18 -1.93 -1.40 3.73
N GLU A 19 -1.79 -1.01 4.99
CA GLU A 19 -1.36 0.33 5.35
C GLU A 19 0.18 0.43 5.30
N ASP A 20 0.71 1.65 5.25
CA ASP A 20 2.05 2.07 5.64
C ASP A 20 3.25 1.36 4.99
N MET A 21 3.13 0.90 3.74
CA MET A 21 4.23 0.20 3.06
C MET A 21 5.40 1.12 2.73
N PHE A 22 5.13 2.31 2.23
CA PHE A 22 6.15 3.28 1.81
C PHE A 22 6.27 4.45 2.76
N TYR A 23 5.15 4.91 3.33
CA TYR A 23 5.13 6.01 4.29
C TYR A 23 4.10 5.79 5.38
N GLY A 24 4.45 6.16 6.62
CA GLY A 24 3.51 6.16 7.73
C GLY A 24 3.65 5.03 8.74
N TYR A 25 4.73 4.23 8.71
CA TYR A 25 4.86 3.10 9.65
C TYR A 25 5.16 3.57 11.08
N ASP A 26 6.27 4.31 11.26
CA ASP A 26 6.66 4.85 12.57
C ASP A 26 6.01 6.20 12.86
N ALA A 27 5.79 7.01 11.81
CA ALA A 27 5.16 8.32 11.86
C ALA A 27 4.64 8.72 10.48
N ASP A 28 3.58 9.53 10.43
CA ASP A 28 3.01 10.05 9.20
C ASP A 28 4.03 10.89 8.41
N ASP A 29 3.98 10.82 7.08
CA ASP A 29 4.88 11.50 6.13
C ASP A 29 6.37 11.10 6.25
N ILE A 30 6.67 10.06 7.02
CA ILE A 30 8.01 9.48 7.15
C ILE A 30 8.07 8.15 6.41
N GLU A 31 9.15 7.94 5.66
CA GLU A 31 9.39 6.67 4.96
C GLU A 31 9.37 5.49 5.93
N THR A 32 8.66 4.44 5.55
CA THR A 32 8.66 3.16 6.25
C THR A 32 10.07 2.56 6.22
N PRO A 33 10.64 2.12 7.35
CA PRO A 33 11.99 1.57 7.39
C PRO A 33 12.20 0.46 6.36
N ALA A 34 13.37 0.43 5.73
CA ALA A 34 13.62 -0.40 4.55
C ALA A 34 13.35 -1.89 4.78
N GLN A 35 13.63 -2.41 5.98
CA GLN A 35 13.38 -3.81 6.32
C GLN A 35 11.88 -4.12 6.40
N ASP A 36 11.12 -3.26 7.07
CA ASP A 36 9.67 -3.40 7.20
C ASP A 36 8.99 -3.22 5.85
N ARG A 37 9.37 -2.19 5.09
CA ARG A 37 8.90 -1.96 3.73
C ARG A 37 9.13 -3.17 2.83
N GLN A 38 10.35 -3.73 2.82
CA GLN A 38 10.65 -4.92 2.02
C GLN A 38 9.76 -6.09 2.43
N HIS A 39 9.63 -6.33 3.73
CA HIS A 39 8.79 -7.41 4.24
C HIS A 39 7.33 -7.29 3.82
N LEU A 40 6.75 -6.08 3.95
CA LEU A 40 5.37 -5.79 3.61
C LEU A 40 5.11 -5.88 2.10
N VAL A 41 6.00 -5.29 1.29
CA VAL A 41 5.92 -5.36 -0.17
C VAL A 41 6.00 -6.80 -0.65
N ASP A 42 6.93 -7.61 -0.12
CA ASP A 42 7.05 -9.03 -0.50
C ASP A 42 5.76 -9.79 -0.18
N LEU A 43 5.11 -9.51 0.94
CA LEU A 43 3.85 -10.14 1.32
C LEU A 43 2.71 -9.72 0.38
N CYS A 44 2.60 -8.44 0.04
CA CYS A 44 1.59 -7.93 -0.89
C CYS A 44 1.78 -8.46 -2.31
N LEU A 45 3.03 -8.61 -2.77
CA LEU A 45 3.32 -9.23 -4.07
C LEU A 45 2.87 -10.69 -4.13
N LEU A 46 2.86 -11.43 -3.01
CA LEU A 46 2.28 -12.78 -2.99
C LEU A 46 0.77 -12.74 -3.33
N PHE A 47 0.02 -11.76 -2.82
CA PHE A 47 -1.40 -11.62 -3.14
C PHE A 47 -1.63 -11.28 -4.62
N GLU A 48 -0.90 -10.30 -5.16
CA GLU A 48 -0.97 -9.94 -6.58
C GLU A 48 -0.65 -11.13 -7.50
N MET A 49 0.40 -11.91 -7.18
CA MET A 49 0.75 -13.10 -7.95
C MET A 49 -0.34 -14.19 -7.95
N HIS A 50 -1.23 -14.16 -6.96
CA HIS A 50 -2.39 -15.05 -6.87
C HIS A 50 -3.69 -14.42 -7.36
N GLY A 51 -3.63 -13.22 -7.97
CA GLY A 51 -4.78 -12.52 -8.52
C GLY A 51 -5.68 -11.87 -7.48
N VAL A 52 -5.17 -11.64 -6.27
CA VAL A 52 -5.86 -10.91 -5.20
C VAL A 52 -5.33 -9.48 -5.19
N ALA A 53 -6.22 -8.51 -5.41
CA ALA A 53 -5.83 -7.10 -5.49
C ALA A 53 -5.33 -6.58 -4.13
N VAL A 54 -4.31 -5.73 -4.15
CA VAL A 54 -3.81 -5.03 -2.96
C VAL A 54 -4.32 -3.59 -2.95
N LEU A 55 -5.04 -3.23 -1.88
CA LEU A 55 -5.46 -1.86 -1.59
C LEU A 55 -4.43 -1.26 -0.64
N ALA A 56 -3.59 -0.35 -1.14
CA ALA A 56 -2.50 0.26 -0.39
C ALA A 56 -2.91 1.62 0.19
N THR A 57 -2.64 1.85 1.46
CA THR A 57 -2.84 3.16 2.11
C THR A 57 -1.56 3.62 2.76
N ASP A 58 -0.90 4.64 2.20
CA ASP A 58 0.25 5.27 2.84
C ASP A 58 -0.17 6.58 3.51
N TYR A 59 0.38 6.87 4.70
CA TYR A 59 0.11 8.12 5.39
C TYR A 59 1.21 9.13 5.06
N CYS A 60 0.95 10.01 4.10
CA CYS A 60 1.88 11.04 3.65
C CYS A 60 1.13 12.33 3.31
N SER A 61 1.68 13.46 3.74
CA SER A 61 1.02 14.77 3.68
C SER A 61 1.79 15.78 2.84
N THR A 62 3.06 15.52 2.54
CA THR A 62 3.84 16.34 1.60
C THR A 62 3.55 15.89 0.16
N PRO A 63 3.26 16.80 -0.80
CA PRO A 63 2.93 16.43 -2.18
C PRO A 63 3.96 15.52 -2.86
N GLU A 64 5.25 15.75 -2.62
CA GLU A 64 6.34 14.90 -3.14
C GLU A 64 6.24 13.45 -2.65
N ASN A 65 5.92 13.25 -1.36
CA ASN A 65 5.77 11.92 -0.79
C ASN A 65 4.48 11.24 -1.28
N MET A 66 3.40 11.99 -1.47
CA MET A 66 2.15 11.48 -2.06
C MET A 66 2.38 10.99 -3.50
N ASP A 67 3.01 11.82 -4.33
CA ASP A 67 3.36 11.46 -5.72
C ASP A 67 4.25 10.22 -5.76
N ASN A 68 5.25 10.15 -4.87
CA ASN A 68 6.14 9.00 -4.76
C ASN A 68 5.41 7.73 -4.28
N SER A 69 4.52 7.84 -3.29
CA SER A 69 3.67 6.73 -2.84
C SER A 69 2.81 6.19 -3.99
N TYR A 70 2.14 7.06 -4.75
CA TYR A 70 1.36 6.66 -5.92
C TYR A 70 2.23 5.94 -6.97
N LEU A 71 3.39 6.50 -7.29
CA LEU A 71 4.31 5.88 -8.25
C LEU A 71 4.76 4.49 -7.80
N LEU A 72 5.22 4.35 -6.56
CA LEU A 72 5.77 3.10 -6.03
C LEU A 72 4.73 1.99 -5.87
N ASN A 73 3.48 2.35 -5.51
CA ASN A 73 2.36 1.40 -5.45
C ASN A 73 1.92 0.98 -6.87
N ASN A 74 1.76 1.94 -7.79
CA ASN A 74 1.34 1.67 -9.17
C ASN A 74 2.36 0.80 -9.93
N GLU A 75 3.66 0.99 -9.71
CA GLU A 75 4.72 0.13 -10.28
C GLU A 75 4.59 -1.35 -9.86
N LYS A 76 3.91 -1.62 -8.72
CA LYS A 76 3.68 -2.97 -8.20
C LYS A 76 2.30 -3.52 -8.54
N GLY A 77 1.47 -2.73 -9.23
CA GLY A 77 0.08 -3.08 -9.56
C GLY A 77 -0.91 -2.87 -8.41
N PHE A 78 -0.50 -2.24 -7.31
CA PHE A 78 -1.39 -2.01 -6.17
C PHE A 78 -2.32 -0.82 -6.43
N ILE A 79 -3.54 -0.89 -5.88
CA ILE A 79 -4.51 0.21 -5.91
C ILE A 79 -4.18 1.16 -4.75
N SER A 80 -3.63 2.32 -5.06
CA SER A 80 -3.02 3.23 -4.09
C SER A 80 -3.98 4.31 -3.58
N PHE A 81 -3.84 4.62 -2.29
CA PHE A 81 -4.46 5.77 -1.63
C PHE A 81 -3.44 6.45 -0.71
N ALA A 82 -3.06 7.69 -1.02
CA ALA A 82 -2.20 8.49 -0.15
C ALA A 82 -3.08 9.34 0.78
N ALA A 83 -3.06 9.02 2.07
CA ALA A 83 -3.81 9.73 3.11
C ALA A 83 -2.97 10.86 3.72
N ASP A 84 -3.50 12.09 3.73
CA ASP A 84 -2.82 13.24 4.33
C ASP A 84 -2.83 13.21 5.87
N GLU A 85 -3.73 12.42 6.46
CA GLU A 85 -3.78 12.18 7.91
C GLU A 85 -4.29 10.78 8.27
N ARG A 86 -3.74 10.21 9.36
CA ARG A 86 -4.09 8.87 9.84
C ARG A 86 -5.55 8.68 10.24
N GLU A 87 -6.22 9.75 10.67
CA GLU A 87 -7.60 9.69 11.15
C GLU A 87 -8.63 9.48 10.02
N LEU A 88 -8.21 9.56 8.75
CA LEU A 88 -9.04 9.28 7.56
C LEU A 88 -10.39 10.03 7.55
N ASN A 89 -10.41 11.24 8.12
CA ASN A 89 -11.59 12.10 8.22
C ASN A 89 -11.63 13.21 7.16
N LYS A 90 -10.70 13.17 6.21
CA LYS A 90 -10.71 13.95 4.96
C LYS A 90 -10.79 13.04 3.75
N THR A 91 -11.41 13.57 2.70
CA THR A 91 -11.32 12.99 1.36
C THR A 91 -9.92 13.24 0.80
N ALA A 92 -9.30 12.25 0.15
CA ALA A 92 -7.95 12.38 -0.40
C ALA A 92 -7.75 13.68 -1.19
N ALA A 93 -6.57 14.27 -0.99
CA ALA A 93 -6.07 15.32 -1.85
C ALA A 93 -5.67 14.68 -3.20
N ASP A 94 -6.41 15.05 -4.25
CA ASP A 94 -6.17 14.75 -5.67
C ASP A 94 -6.26 13.27 -6.09
N VAL A 95 -7.38 12.93 -6.73
CA VAL A 95 -7.62 11.65 -7.42
C VAL A 95 -7.37 11.73 -8.93
N SER A 96 -6.73 12.80 -9.45
CA SER A 96 -6.55 12.97 -10.90
C SER A 96 -5.68 11.91 -11.58
N SER A 97 -4.91 11.14 -10.81
CA SER A 97 -4.07 10.03 -11.32
C SER A 97 -4.69 8.64 -11.12
N CYS A 98 -5.85 8.55 -10.46
CA CYS A 98 -6.55 7.28 -10.23
C CYS A 98 -7.33 6.89 -11.49
N VAL A 99 -6.65 6.25 -12.44
CA VAL A 99 -7.30 5.59 -13.58
C VAL A 99 -7.77 4.21 -13.11
N ILE A 100 -9.07 4.08 -12.88
CA ILE A 100 -9.78 2.80 -12.73
C ILE A 100 -10.01 2.20 -14.12
#